data_AF-A0AAW6H5U1-F1
#
_entry.id   AF-A0AAW6H5U1-F1
#
_cell.length_a   1.000
_cell.length_b   1.000
_cell.length_c   1.000
_cell.angle_alpha   90.00
_cell.angle_beta   90.00
_cell.angle_gamma   90.00
#
_symmetry.space_group_name_H-M   'P 1'
#
loop_
_entity.id
_entity.type
_entity.pdbx_description
1 polymer ?
#
loop_
_entity_poly.entity_id
_entity_poly.type
_entity_poly.pdbx_seq_one_letter_code
_entity_poly.pdbx_strand_id
1 'polypeptide(L)'
;MNIHILYRVFLCFAYLLSQCNAICQSNDYSESLGLVAHQPYPIKIVCDGDYTIAGHISNTNGMLMVSPPNYSSTSYIEVSGYDVIECQLPQSKCGGLAFYDADKRFLSAISSKNGEKIQSNIPQNAFYMRLCKRTDIVSISYYAKLYKSDNRNVQAIIQEIHNQIKSLNGGLYA
;
A
#
# COMPACT_ATOMS: atom_id res chain seq x y z
N MET A 1 -40.39 -21.07 36.57
CA MET A 1 -39.33 -20.65 35.62
C MET A 1 -39.28 -19.13 35.62
N ASN A 2 -38.19 -18.54 36.10
CA ASN A 2 -38.15 -17.13 36.46
C ASN A 2 -38.07 -16.24 35.20
N ILE A 3 -39.11 -15.45 34.93
CA ILE A 3 -39.22 -14.54 33.77
C ILE A 3 -37.97 -13.65 33.61
N HIS A 4 -37.34 -13.27 34.73
CA HIS A 4 -36.10 -12.50 34.74
C HIS A 4 -34.90 -13.19 34.11
N ILE A 5 -34.83 -14.53 34.18
CA ILE A 5 -33.72 -15.30 33.57
C ILE A 5 -33.92 -15.36 32.05
N LEU A 6 -35.16 -15.58 31.58
CA LEU A 6 -35.47 -15.56 30.15
C LEU A 6 -35.16 -14.19 29.53
N TYR A 7 -35.52 -13.10 30.22
CA TYR A 7 -35.27 -11.74 29.72
C TYR A 7 -33.77 -11.43 29.59
N ARG A 8 -32.95 -11.89 30.54
CA ARG A 8 -31.49 -11.71 30.49
C ARG A 8 -30.84 -12.51 29.36
N VAL A 9 -31.28 -13.74 29.13
CA VAL A 9 -30.80 -14.56 28.02
C VAL A 9 -31.17 -13.91 26.69
N PHE A 10 -32.38 -13.36 26.57
CA PHE A 10 -32.84 -12.68 25.36
C PHE A 10 -32.03 -11.40 25.07
N LEU A 11 -31.72 -10.60 26.10
CA LEU A 11 -30.87 -9.42 25.99
C LEU A 11 -29.43 -9.77 25.57
N CYS A 12 -28.84 -10.83 26.14
CA CYS A 12 -27.52 -11.30 25.73
C CYS A 12 -27.51 -11.77 24.27
N PHE A 13 -28.56 -12.47 23.84
CA PHE A 13 -28.67 -12.94 22.46
C PHE A 13 -28.86 -11.80 21.46
N ALA A 14 -29.68 -10.79 21.80
CA ALA A 14 -29.86 -9.58 21.00
C ALA A 14 -28.56 -8.75 20.92
N TYR A 15 -27.80 -8.69 22.01
CA TYR A 15 -26.49 -8.02 22.03
C TYR A 15 -25.46 -8.76 21.16
N LEU A 16 -25.39 -10.09 21.24
CA LEU A 16 -24.53 -10.91 20.37
C LEU A 16 -24.90 -10.75 18.89
N LEU A 17 -26.18 -10.73 18.56
CA LEU A 17 -26.66 -10.49 17.18
C LEU A 17 -26.31 -9.08 16.68
N SER A 18 -26.38 -8.06 17.54
CA SER A 18 -25.96 -6.70 17.23
C SER A 18 -24.46 -6.61 16.94
N GLN A 19 -23.64 -7.29 17.76
CA GLN A 19 -22.19 -7.36 17.56
C GLN A 19 -21.81 -8.12 16.28
N CYS A 20 -22.48 -9.23 15.98
CA CYS A 20 -22.27 -9.94 14.72
C CYS A 20 -22.64 -9.07 13.50
N ASN A 21 -23.73 -8.30 13.57
CA ASN A 21 -24.14 -7.43 12.48
C ASN A 21 -23.17 -6.25 12.27
N ALA A 22 -22.62 -5.69 13.36
CA ALA A 22 -21.60 -4.65 13.30
C ALA A 22 -20.28 -5.16 12.70
N ILE A 23 -19.88 -6.41 13.02
CA ILE A 23 -18.68 -7.05 12.46
C ILE A 23 -18.87 -7.35 10.96
N CYS A 24 -20.03 -7.89 10.57
CA CYS A 24 -20.35 -8.14 9.16
C CYS A 24 -20.37 -6.85 8.33
N GLN A 25 -20.96 -5.78 8.87
CA GLN A 25 -20.93 -4.46 8.23
C GLN A 25 -19.49 -3.90 8.14
N SER A 26 -18.68 -4.04 9.20
CA SER A 26 -17.30 -3.52 9.18
C SER A 26 -16.40 -4.20 8.13
N ASN A 27 -16.63 -5.47 7.83
CA ASN A 27 -15.90 -6.17 6.77
C ASN A 27 -16.33 -5.68 5.37
N ASP A 28 -17.64 -5.51 5.13
CA ASP A 28 -18.16 -5.01 3.85
C ASP A 28 -17.84 -3.51 3.60
N TYR A 29 -17.69 -2.71 4.66
CA TYR A 29 -17.31 -1.30 4.56
C TYR A 29 -15.81 -1.08 4.34
N SER A 30 -14.96 -2.07 4.67
CA SER A 30 -13.51 -1.98 4.44
C SER A 30 -13.12 -2.12 2.96
N GLU A 31 -13.94 -2.78 2.15
CA GLU A 31 -13.73 -2.89 0.69
C GLU A 31 -14.38 -1.74 -0.09
N SER A 32 -15.42 -1.08 0.45
CA SER A 32 -16.19 -0.04 -0.27
C SER A 32 -15.84 1.40 0.08
N LEU A 33 -15.22 1.66 1.24
CA LEU A 33 -14.60 2.94 1.56
C LEU A 33 -13.09 2.76 1.44
N GLY A 34 -12.48 3.26 0.36
CA GLY A 34 -11.02 3.30 0.14
C GLY A 34 -10.25 4.17 1.15
N LEU A 35 -10.52 4.02 2.45
CA LEU A 35 -9.85 4.64 3.58
C LEU A 35 -8.57 3.86 3.90
N VAL A 36 -7.72 3.67 2.90
CA VAL A 36 -6.28 3.55 3.19
C VAL A 36 -5.83 4.99 3.43
N ALA A 37 -5.82 5.40 4.71
CA ALA A 37 -5.20 6.66 5.11
C ALA A 37 -3.70 6.56 4.80
N HIS A 38 -3.31 7.01 3.61
CA HIS A 38 -1.92 7.28 3.30
C HIS A 38 -1.53 8.56 4.01
N GLN A 39 -0.27 8.66 4.48
CA GLN A 39 0.23 9.94 4.95
C GLN A 39 0.04 11.00 3.85
N PRO A 40 -0.42 12.22 4.19
CA PRO A 40 -0.78 13.24 3.21
C PRO A 40 0.41 13.73 2.38
N TYR A 41 1.64 13.47 2.85
CA TYR A 41 2.87 13.87 2.19
C TYR A 41 3.79 12.68 1.96
N PRO A 42 4.46 12.63 0.79
CA PRO A 42 5.46 11.62 0.54
C PRO A 42 6.64 11.78 1.49
N ILE A 43 7.10 10.67 2.05
CA ILE A 43 8.28 10.65 2.92
C ILE A 43 9.56 10.76 2.08
N LYS A 44 9.52 10.23 0.85
CA LYS A 44 10.64 10.30 -0.10
C LYS A 44 10.13 10.53 -1.51
N ILE A 45 10.83 11.39 -2.23
CA ILE A 45 10.57 11.71 -3.63
C ILE A 45 11.80 11.32 -4.45
N VAL A 46 11.56 10.60 -5.53
CA VAL A 46 12.54 10.31 -6.58
C VAL A 46 12.23 11.25 -7.72
N CYS A 47 13.22 12.06 -8.10
CA CYS A 47 13.11 13.10 -9.10
C CYS A 47 13.65 12.65 -10.45
N ASP A 48 13.38 13.44 -11.50
CA ASP A 48 13.84 13.12 -12.85
C ASP A 48 15.38 12.98 -12.97
N GLY A 49 16.13 13.70 -12.13
CA GLY A 49 17.59 13.66 -12.04
C GLY A 49 18.16 12.36 -11.45
N ASP A 50 17.35 11.53 -10.79
CA ASP A 50 17.80 10.25 -10.21
C ASP A 50 17.94 9.13 -11.27
N TYR A 51 17.40 9.36 -12.47
CA TYR A 51 17.47 8.44 -13.60
C TYR A 51 18.78 8.65 -14.36
N THR A 52 19.88 8.16 -13.78
CA THR A 52 21.25 8.40 -14.25
C THR A 52 21.86 7.23 -15.03
N ILE A 53 21.21 6.06 -15.04
CA ILE A 53 21.78 4.84 -15.62
C ILE A 53 21.11 4.55 -16.97
N ALA A 54 21.87 4.60 -18.06
CA ALA A 54 21.36 4.27 -19.38
C ALA A 54 20.81 2.82 -19.45
N GLY A 55 19.66 2.67 -20.08
CA GLY A 55 18.97 1.38 -20.25
C GLY A 55 17.65 1.28 -19.50
N HIS A 56 17.00 0.13 -19.65
CA HIS A 56 15.69 -0.17 -19.09
C HIS A 56 15.72 -1.43 -18.23
N ILE A 57 14.70 -1.61 -17.40
CA ILE A 57 14.55 -2.81 -16.58
C ILE A 57 13.70 -3.83 -17.34
N SER A 58 14.19 -5.06 -17.49
CA SER A 58 13.42 -6.17 -18.03
C SER A 58 12.25 -6.51 -17.11
N ASN A 59 11.04 -6.54 -17.66
CA ASN A 59 9.84 -6.88 -16.89
C ASN A 59 9.81 -8.35 -16.46
N THR A 60 10.61 -9.22 -17.10
CA THR A 60 10.58 -10.67 -16.87
C THR A 60 11.50 -11.11 -15.74
N ASN A 61 12.67 -10.47 -15.60
CA ASN A 61 13.72 -10.91 -14.68
C ASN A 61 14.40 -9.78 -13.92
N GLY A 62 13.92 -8.53 -14.05
CA GLY A 62 14.47 -7.38 -13.34
C GLY A 62 15.88 -6.97 -13.75
N MET A 63 16.46 -7.57 -14.79
CA MET A 63 17.80 -7.21 -15.23
C MET A 63 17.80 -5.84 -15.91
N LEU A 64 18.87 -5.07 -15.69
CA LEU A 64 19.13 -3.86 -16.45
C LEU A 64 19.62 -4.24 -17.85
N MET A 65 18.87 -3.82 -18.84
CA MET A 65 19.17 -3.97 -20.25
C MET A 65 19.68 -2.63 -20.79
N VAL A 66 20.97 -2.58 -21.12
CA VAL A 66 21.66 -1.37 -21.64
C VAL A 66 21.32 -1.01 -23.09
N SER A 67 20.43 -1.76 -23.73
CA SER A 67 19.84 -1.46 -25.04
C SER A 67 18.32 -1.54 -24.89
N PRO A 68 17.51 -0.58 -25.37
CA PRO A 68 17.81 0.47 -26.38
C PRO A 68 18.13 1.87 -25.78
N PRO A 69 18.65 2.83 -26.59
CA PRO A 69 19.23 4.10 -26.11
C PRO A 69 18.23 5.11 -25.52
N ASN A 70 16.92 4.87 -25.66
CA ASN A 70 15.89 5.85 -25.32
C ASN A 70 15.32 5.64 -23.91
N TYR A 71 16.12 5.05 -23.02
CA TYR A 71 15.74 4.76 -21.66
C TYR A 71 16.83 5.15 -20.68
N SER A 72 16.41 5.65 -19.54
CA SER A 72 17.27 5.81 -18.37
C SER A 72 16.56 5.22 -17.17
N SER A 73 17.33 4.61 -16.29
CA SER A 73 16.87 3.95 -15.09
C SER A 73 17.57 4.53 -13.86
N THR A 74 16.96 4.35 -12.71
CA THR A 74 17.59 4.67 -11.43
C THR A 74 18.60 3.59 -11.05
N SER A 75 19.50 3.92 -10.11
CA SER A 75 20.18 2.92 -9.29
C SER A 75 19.17 2.18 -8.39
N TYR A 76 19.62 1.19 -7.62
CA TYR A 76 18.77 0.59 -6.58
C TYR A 76 18.40 1.63 -5.53
N ILE A 77 17.11 1.82 -5.31
CA ILE A 77 16.57 2.73 -4.31
C ILE A 77 16.00 1.89 -3.18
N GLU A 78 16.50 2.08 -1.97
CA GLU A 78 15.96 1.42 -0.79
C GLU A 78 14.51 1.84 -0.54
N VAL A 79 13.66 0.83 -0.34
CA VAL A 79 12.22 0.95 -0.07
C VAL A 79 11.79 0.22 1.20
N SER A 80 12.75 -0.30 1.98
CA SER A 80 12.48 -0.89 3.29
C SER A 80 11.78 0.15 4.18
N GLY A 81 10.64 -0.23 4.76
CA GLY A 81 9.84 0.66 5.60
C GLY A 81 8.97 1.67 4.86
N TYR A 82 8.76 1.53 3.55
CA TYR A 82 7.65 2.18 2.84
C TYR A 82 6.64 1.12 2.42
N ASP A 83 5.37 1.51 2.32
CA ASP A 83 4.29 0.57 2.04
C ASP A 83 3.67 0.81 0.67
N VAL A 84 3.73 2.05 0.18
CA VAL A 84 3.00 2.49 -1.02
C VAL A 84 3.89 3.39 -1.86
N ILE A 85 3.77 3.23 -3.18
CA ILE A 85 4.41 4.07 -4.17
C ILE A 85 3.38 4.68 -5.11
N GLU A 86 3.55 5.95 -5.42
CA GLU A 86 2.92 6.63 -6.56
C GLU A 86 4.01 6.98 -7.56
N CYS A 87 3.87 6.58 -8.82
CA CYS A 87 4.85 6.93 -9.85
C CYS A 87 4.24 7.06 -11.24
N GLN A 88 4.94 7.78 -12.11
CA GLN A 88 4.63 7.85 -13.53
C GLN A 88 5.39 6.76 -14.28
N LEU A 89 4.67 5.78 -14.84
CA LEU A 89 5.27 4.75 -15.68
C LEU A 89 5.52 5.28 -17.10
N PRO A 90 6.61 4.87 -17.76
CA PRO A 90 6.83 5.17 -19.17
C PRO A 90 5.89 4.35 -20.05
N GLN A 91 5.59 4.88 -21.23
CA GLN A 91 4.95 4.12 -22.31
C GLN A 91 5.93 3.04 -22.81
N SER A 92 5.82 1.83 -22.30
CA SER A 92 6.74 0.73 -22.63
C SER A 92 6.21 -0.65 -22.23
N LYS A 93 6.73 -1.69 -22.90
CA LYS A 93 6.61 -3.09 -22.43
C LYS A 93 7.69 -3.47 -21.41
N CYS A 94 8.68 -2.61 -21.22
CA CYS A 94 9.74 -2.77 -20.23
C CYS A 94 9.20 -2.49 -18.81
N GLY A 95 9.87 -3.00 -17.78
CA GLY A 95 9.54 -2.73 -16.38
C GLY A 95 9.78 -1.25 -16.07
N GLY A 96 8.69 -0.49 -15.93
CA GLY A 96 8.73 0.92 -15.53
C GLY A 96 9.04 1.08 -14.04
N LEU A 97 8.64 0.10 -13.25
CA LEU A 97 8.94 -0.06 -11.83
C LEU A 97 9.26 -1.53 -11.57
N ALA A 98 10.36 -1.82 -10.90
CA ALA A 98 10.73 -3.17 -10.50
C ALA A 98 11.12 -3.21 -9.02
N PHE A 99 10.76 -4.31 -8.35
CA PHE A 99 11.05 -4.57 -6.95
C PHE A 99 12.01 -5.74 -6.78
N TYR A 100 12.85 -5.65 -5.76
CA TYR A 100 13.89 -6.61 -5.46
C TYR A 100 13.98 -6.84 -3.95
N ASP A 101 14.40 -8.04 -3.56
CA ASP A 101 14.71 -8.36 -2.17
C ASP A 101 16.02 -7.71 -1.68
N ALA A 102 16.40 -7.97 -0.43
CA ALA A 102 17.64 -7.46 0.18
C ALA A 102 18.91 -7.94 -0.54
N ASP A 103 18.87 -9.11 -1.18
CA ASP A 103 19.96 -9.67 -1.97
C ASP A 103 19.94 -9.18 -3.44
N LYS A 104 19.07 -8.22 -3.76
CA LYS A 104 18.82 -7.68 -5.12
C LYS A 104 18.30 -8.73 -6.10
N ARG A 105 17.66 -9.81 -5.62
CA ARG A 105 16.94 -10.74 -6.48
C ARG A 105 15.61 -10.13 -6.87
N PHE A 106 15.24 -10.32 -8.14
CA PHE A 106 14.00 -9.79 -8.70
C PHE A 106 12.77 -10.42 -8.04
N LEU A 107 11.81 -9.59 -7.66
CA LEU A 107 10.52 -10.02 -7.10
C LEU A 107 9.39 -9.84 -8.11
N SER A 108 9.24 -8.63 -8.64
CA SER A 108 8.17 -8.28 -9.57
C SER A 108 8.46 -6.97 -10.30
N ALA A 109 7.76 -6.74 -11.40
CA ALA A 109 7.79 -5.47 -12.11
C ALA A 109 6.41 -5.09 -12.65
N ILE A 110 6.22 -3.79 -12.83
CA ILE A 110 5.03 -3.17 -13.36
C ILE A 110 5.43 -2.37 -14.61
N SER A 111 4.69 -2.59 -15.69
CA SER A 111 4.88 -1.95 -17.00
C SER A 111 3.57 -1.38 -17.50
N SER A 112 3.61 -0.30 -18.27
CA SER A 112 2.42 0.27 -18.92
C SER A 112 2.66 0.49 -20.40
N LYS A 113 1.83 -0.12 -21.26
CA LYS A 113 1.93 0.06 -22.72
C LYS A 113 1.62 1.49 -23.18
N ASN A 114 0.85 2.24 -22.38
CA ASN A 114 0.38 3.58 -22.71
C ASN A 114 1.08 4.66 -21.89
N GLY A 115 1.76 4.28 -20.80
CA GLY A 115 2.31 5.21 -19.83
C GLY A 115 1.19 5.80 -18.99
N GLU A 116 1.27 5.63 -17.68
CA GLU A 116 0.20 6.08 -16.78
C GLU A 116 0.76 6.34 -15.38
N LYS A 117 0.03 7.17 -14.63
CA LYS A 117 0.27 7.32 -13.20
C LYS A 117 -0.32 6.11 -12.50
N ILE A 118 0.48 5.46 -11.68
CA ILE A 118 0.04 4.36 -10.85
C ILE A 118 0.20 4.71 -9.38
N GLN A 119 -0.62 4.06 -8.57
CA GLN A 119 -0.40 3.90 -7.15
C GLN A 119 -0.43 2.40 -6.86
N SER A 120 0.57 1.89 -6.14
CA SER A 120 0.71 0.46 -5.88
C SER A 120 1.31 0.20 -4.51
N ASN A 121 0.95 -0.95 -3.93
CA ASN A 121 1.57 -1.43 -2.70
C ASN A 121 2.97 -1.96 -3.00
N ILE A 122 3.91 -1.65 -2.12
CA ILE A 122 5.27 -2.19 -2.15
C ILE A 122 5.19 -3.64 -1.64
N PRO A 123 5.73 -4.64 -2.36
CA PRO A 123 5.70 -6.02 -1.91
C PRO A 123 6.38 -6.17 -0.54
N GLN A 124 5.83 -7.00 0.34
CA GLN A 124 6.30 -7.13 1.74
C GLN A 124 7.79 -7.48 1.87
N ASN A 125 8.35 -8.23 0.91
CA ASN A 125 9.75 -8.64 0.91
C ASN A 125 10.65 -7.71 0.06
N ALA A 126 10.11 -6.61 -0.49
CA ALA A 126 10.89 -5.68 -1.27
C ALA A 126 11.78 -4.83 -0.36
N PHE A 127 13.07 -4.87 -0.64
CA PHE A 127 14.08 -4.03 0.02
C PHE A 127 14.54 -2.91 -0.90
N TYR A 128 14.61 -3.19 -2.21
CA TYR A 128 14.98 -2.23 -3.23
C TYR A 128 13.92 -2.12 -4.32
N MET A 129 13.88 -0.96 -4.95
CA MET A 129 13.21 -0.77 -6.23
C MET A 129 14.15 -0.16 -7.26
N ARG A 130 13.76 -0.26 -8.52
CA ARG A 130 14.32 0.55 -9.61
C ARG A 130 13.20 1.06 -10.50
N LEU A 131 13.39 2.26 -11.00
CA LEU A 131 12.46 2.92 -11.92
C LEU A 131 13.12 3.11 -13.27
N CYS A 132 12.32 3.15 -14.32
CA CYS A 132 12.75 3.41 -15.68
C CYS A 132 11.92 4.54 -16.30
N LYS A 133 12.55 5.41 -17.08
CA LYS A 133 11.91 6.46 -17.87
C LYS A 133 12.28 6.37 -19.34
N ARG A 134 11.45 6.97 -20.19
CA ARG A 134 11.79 7.24 -21.61
C ARG A 134 12.49 8.59 -21.70
N THR A 135 13.62 8.65 -22.40
CA THR A 135 14.41 9.89 -22.56
C THR A 135 14.03 10.68 -23.82
N ASP A 136 13.31 10.07 -24.75
CA ASP A 136 12.86 10.65 -26.02
C ASP A 136 11.44 11.24 -25.96
N ILE A 137 10.75 11.16 -24.81
CA ILE A 137 9.43 11.75 -24.60
C ILE A 137 9.54 12.89 -23.59
N VAL A 138 9.72 14.11 -24.11
CA VAL A 138 10.04 15.31 -23.29
C VAL A 138 8.79 15.90 -22.57
N SER A 139 7.59 15.51 -22.98
CA SER A 139 6.33 16.00 -22.39
C SER A 139 5.92 15.32 -21.08
N ILE A 140 6.65 14.29 -20.65
CA ILE A 140 6.33 13.50 -19.45
C ILE A 140 7.34 13.82 -18.36
N SER A 141 6.86 14.30 -17.22
CA SER A 141 7.67 14.43 -16.00
C SER A 141 7.66 13.11 -15.23
N TYR A 142 8.82 12.48 -15.11
CA TYR A 142 8.97 11.24 -14.35
C TYR A 142 9.32 11.53 -12.90
N TYR A 143 8.59 10.87 -12.00
CA TYR A 143 8.81 10.95 -10.57
C TYR A 143 8.29 9.68 -9.90
N ALA A 144 8.77 9.45 -8.68
CA ALA A 144 8.12 8.53 -7.75
C ALA A 144 8.03 9.15 -6.36
N LYS A 145 6.98 8.79 -5.64
CA LYS A 145 6.70 9.23 -4.28
C LYS A 145 6.47 7.99 -3.44
N LEU A 146 7.17 7.90 -2.32
CA LEU A 146 7.08 6.80 -1.39
C LEU A 146 6.39 7.24 -0.10
N TYR A 147 5.45 6.42 0.35
CA TYR A 147 4.62 6.67 1.51
C TYR A 147 4.72 5.50 2.49
N LYS A 148 4.57 5.81 3.77
CA LYS A 148 4.12 4.81 4.74
C LYS A 148 2.59 4.79 4.73
N SER A 149 2.03 3.59 4.74
CA SER A 149 0.65 3.39 5.09
C SER A 149 0.51 3.67 6.59
N ASP A 150 -0.51 4.43 6.97
CA ASP A 150 -0.88 4.54 8.39
C ASP A 150 -1.68 3.28 8.83
N ASN A 151 -1.37 2.09 8.30
CA ASN A 151 -2.02 0.82 8.68
C ASN A 151 -1.79 0.45 10.15
N ARG A 152 -0.86 1.14 10.84
CA ARG A 152 -0.73 1.06 12.30
C ARG A 152 -1.92 1.67 13.05
N ASN A 153 -2.76 2.46 12.41
CA ASN A 153 -3.85 3.15 13.08
C ASN A 153 -5.14 2.35 13.12
N VAL A 154 -5.57 1.61 12.10
CA VAL A 154 -6.93 1.01 12.14
C VAL A 154 -7.09 -0.04 13.23
N GLN A 155 -6.21 -1.04 13.31
CA GLN A 155 -6.31 -2.09 14.34
C GLN A 155 -5.97 -1.56 15.74
N ALA A 156 -5.01 -0.63 15.86
CA ALA A 156 -4.70 0.00 17.13
C ALA A 156 -5.84 0.91 17.62
N ILE A 157 -6.48 1.67 16.72
CA ILE A 157 -7.67 2.49 17.00
C ILE A 157 -8.84 1.59 17.37
N ILE A 158 -9.07 0.48 16.66
CA ILE A 158 -10.12 -0.49 17.01
C ILE A 158 -9.87 -1.07 18.40
N GLN A 159 -8.62 -1.41 18.72
CA GLN A 159 -8.27 -1.94 20.04
C GLN A 159 -8.43 -0.88 21.15
N GLU A 160 -8.08 0.37 20.86
CA GLU A 160 -8.23 1.49 21.79
C GLU A 160 -9.71 1.83 22.04
N ILE A 161 -10.54 1.86 20.98
CA ILE A 161 -11.99 1.98 21.09
C ILE A 161 -12.58 0.83 21.91
N HIS A 162 -12.15 -0.42 21.65
CA HIS A 162 -12.57 -1.58 22.44
C HIS A 162 -12.24 -1.43 23.93
N ASN A 163 -11.02 -0.97 24.24
CA ASN A 163 -10.57 -0.75 25.62
C ASN A 163 -11.37 0.38 26.30
N GLN A 164 -11.70 1.45 25.58
CA GLN A 164 -12.53 2.56 26.08
C GLN A 164 -13.99 2.12 26.33
N ILE A 165 -14.60 1.33 25.43
CA ILE A 165 -15.95 0.78 25.65
C ILE A 165 -15.96 -0.13 26.88
N LYS A 166 -14.92 -0.94 27.07
CA LYS A 166 -14.81 -1.84 28.23
C LYS A 166 -14.70 -1.08 29.55
N SER A 167 -13.94 0.03 29.59
CA SER A 167 -13.83 0.85 30.80
C SER A 167 -15.13 1.59 31.12
N LEU A 168 -15.83 2.12 30.11
CA LEU A 168 -17.15 2.76 30.26
C LEU A 168 -18.20 1.78 30.79
N ASN A 169 -18.25 0.57 30.25
CA ASN A 169 -19.17 -0.47 30.72
C ASN A 169 -18.84 -0.96 32.13
N GLY A 170 -17.55 -0.98 32.51
CA GLY A 170 -17.13 -1.32 33.88
C GLY A 170 -17.55 -0.28 34.93
N GLY A 171 -17.64 1.00 34.56
CA GLY A 171 -18.09 2.08 35.43
C GLY A 171 -19.61 2.21 35.57
N LEU A 172 -20.39 1.56 34.70
CA LEU A 172 -21.87 1.56 34.73
C LEU A 172 -22.47 0.51 35.69
N TYR A 173 -21.65 -0.40 36.22
CA TYR A 173 -22.05 -1.43 37.20
C TYR A 173 -21.31 -1.32 38.54
N ALA A 174 -20.64 -0.19 38.79
CA ALA A 174 -20.00 0.15 40.07
C ALA A 174 -20.89 1.08 40.90
#